data_AF-A0A4R5XNI8-F1
#
_entry.id   AF-A0A4R5XNI8-F1
#
_cell.length_a   1.000
_cell.length_b   1.000
_cell.length_c   1.000
_cell.angle_alpha   90.00
_cell.angle_beta   90.00
_cell.angle_gamma   90.00
#
_symmetry.space_group_name_H-M   'P 1'
#
loop_
_entity.id
_entity.type
_entity.pdbx_description
1 polymer ?
#
loop_
_entity_poly.entity_id
_entity_poly.type
_entity_poly.pdbx_seq_one_letter_code
_entity_poly.pdbx_strand_id
1 'polypeptide(L)'
;MTRYARDEFDKVPENPQRQGVHRTASAPSRVRLWPILAVGVAALAIGLVSFLILPKLGFSGTGAQVSSSQEAAPLAETGTTPSASPESTPEPTTDAVPSASTEPSPSPEAVPEATTAAQAQVVLDRTQPVAVYNATGTAGLAGRVGGTVQADGWTLGQVGNWVGAPQQGSTIFYAGPEQLANAQALARLVGVSTLVSSTDFQVPLVVVLGPGYR
;
A
#
# COMPACT_ATOMS: atom_id res chain seq x y z
N MET A 1 53.70 44.42 43.93
CA MET A 1 54.08 43.05 43.50
C MET A 1 53.01 42.11 44.00
N THR A 2 52.08 41.70 43.15
CA THR A 2 50.98 40.80 43.51
C THR A 2 51.56 39.41 43.76
N ARG A 3 51.55 39.00 45.03
CA ARG A 3 52.24 37.81 45.53
C ARG A 3 51.20 36.69 45.68
N TYR A 4 50.84 36.06 44.57
CA TYR A 4 50.06 34.83 44.55
C TYR A 4 50.99 33.63 44.33
N ALA A 5 50.67 32.49 44.95
CA ALA A 5 51.39 31.25 44.69
C ALA A 5 51.12 30.81 43.26
N ARG A 6 52.14 30.27 42.56
CA ARG A 6 51.98 29.78 41.19
C ARG A 6 50.94 28.67 41.18
N ASP A 7 49.79 28.99 40.62
CA ASP A 7 48.68 28.06 40.51
C ASP A 7 48.67 27.37 39.14
N GLU A 8 47.82 26.37 38.99
CA GLU A 8 47.58 25.62 37.76
C GLU A 8 47.21 26.53 36.56
N PHE A 9 46.61 27.69 36.82
CA PHE A 9 46.32 28.69 35.78
C PHE A 9 47.57 29.42 35.24
N ASP A 10 48.66 29.48 36.01
CA ASP A 10 49.93 30.08 35.56
C ASP A 10 50.78 29.10 34.73
N LYS A 11 50.41 27.82 34.70
CA LYS A 11 51.09 26.77 33.91
C LYS A 11 50.37 26.54 32.59
N VAL A 12 50.41 27.53 31.70
CA VAL A 12 49.93 27.35 30.33
C VAL A 12 51.01 26.62 29.51
N PRO A 13 50.75 25.42 28.97
CA PRO A 13 51.69 24.74 28.08
C PRO A 13 51.88 25.56 26.80
N GLU A 14 53.13 25.71 26.33
CA GLU A 14 53.47 26.47 25.11
C GLU A 14 52.79 25.92 23.84
N ASN A 15 52.31 24.68 23.87
CA ASN A 15 51.54 24.08 22.80
C ASN A 15 50.21 23.54 23.33
N PRO A 16 49.16 24.37 23.45
CA PRO A 16 47.86 23.89 23.86
C PRO A 16 47.36 22.91 22.80
N GLN A 17 47.24 21.63 23.17
CA GLN A 17 46.50 20.68 22.34
C GLN A 17 45.11 21.29 22.13
N ARG A 18 44.73 21.55 20.87
CA ARG A 18 43.42 22.07 20.49
C ARG A 18 42.36 20.99 20.75
N GLN A 19 42.10 20.69 22.01
CA GLN A 19 41.06 19.78 22.47
C GLN A 19 39.74 20.58 22.52
N GLY A 20 39.32 21.11 21.38
CA GLY A 20 37.96 21.61 21.25
C GLY A 20 36.99 20.43 21.24
N VAL A 21 35.74 20.65 21.65
CA VAL A 21 34.60 19.72 21.56
C VAL A 21 34.20 19.37 20.11
N HIS A 22 35.15 19.39 19.19
CA HIS A 22 34.96 19.01 17.81
C HIS A 22 34.58 17.54 17.80
N ARG A 23 33.27 17.29 17.65
CA ARG A 23 32.76 16.04 17.11
C ARG A 23 33.64 15.71 15.91
N THR A 24 34.48 14.70 16.04
CA THR A 24 35.07 14.05 14.88
C THR A 24 33.87 13.58 14.07
N ALA A 25 33.57 14.28 12.99
CA ALA A 25 32.52 13.86 12.08
C ALA A 25 32.95 12.49 11.55
N SER A 26 32.38 11.42 12.11
CA SER A 26 32.54 10.07 11.59
C SER A 26 32.16 10.14 10.13
N ALA A 27 33.12 9.87 9.25
CA ALA A 27 32.87 9.83 7.82
C ALA A 27 31.70 8.88 7.54
N PRO A 28 30.75 9.22 6.66
CA PRO A 28 29.61 8.36 6.36
C PRO A 28 30.15 7.02 5.85
N SER A 29 29.70 5.92 6.45
CA SER A 29 30.09 4.59 6.03
C SER A 29 29.68 4.44 4.56
N ARG A 30 30.67 4.20 3.69
CA ARG A 30 30.42 3.98 2.26
C ARG A 30 29.69 2.65 2.14
N VAL A 31 28.36 2.71 2.04
CA VAL A 31 27.51 1.54 1.84
C VAL A 31 28.05 0.80 0.62
N ARG A 32 28.38 -0.49 0.78
CA ARG A 32 28.93 -1.31 -0.30
C ARG A 32 27.82 -1.51 -1.34
N LEU A 33 27.79 -0.66 -2.37
CA LEU A 33 26.86 -0.73 -3.52
C LEU A 33 27.14 -1.94 -4.45
N TRP A 34 28.30 -2.58 -4.28
CA TRP A 34 28.76 -3.71 -5.08
C TRP A 34 27.79 -4.91 -5.13
N PRO A 35 27.26 -5.42 -3.99
CA PRO A 35 26.24 -6.47 -4.01
C PRO A 35 24.96 -6.06 -4.74
N ILE A 36 24.50 -4.82 -4.59
CA ILE A 36 23.29 -4.33 -5.28
C ILE A 36 23.51 -4.29 -6.80
N LEU A 37 24.68 -3.79 -7.22
CA LEU A 37 25.07 -3.77 -8.63
C LEU A 37 25.16 -5.18 -9.22
N ALA A 38 25.77 -6.13 -8.49
CA ALA A 38 25.91 -7.51 -8.94
C ALA A 38 24.54 -8.20 -9.14
N VAL A 39 23.60 -8.00 -8.22
CA VAL A 39 22.23 -8.52 -8.33
C VAL A 39 21.50 -7.90 -9.53
N GLY A 40 21.67 -6.59 -9.77
CA GLY A 40 21.07 -5.90 -10.92
C GLY A 40 21.57 -6.45 -12.26
N VAL A 41 22.88 -6.69 -12.40
CA VAL A 41 23.47 -7.27 -13.61
C VAL A 41 22.99 -8.70 -13.84
N ALA A 42 22.89 -9.51 -12.79
CA ALA A 42 22.38 -10.88 -12.88
C ALA A 42 20.91 -10.91 -13.35
N ALA A 43 20.06 -10.05 -12.78
CA ALA A 43 18.66 -9.92 -13.18
C ALA A 43 18.51 -9.50 -14.65
N LEU A 44 19.34 -8.55 -15.12
CA LEU A 44 19.34 -8.10 -16.52
C LEU A 44 19.76 -9.23 -17.47
N ALA A 45 20.78 -10.01 -17.11
CA ALA A 45 21.21 -11.16 -17.90
C ALA A 45 20.11 -12.22 -18.01
N ILE A 46 19.42 -12.54 -16.91
CA ILE A 46 18.29 -13.48 -16.91
C ILE A 46 17.16 -12.95 -17.80
N GLY A 47 16.79 -11.67 -17.66
CA GLY A 47 15.75 -11.05 -18.49
C GLY A 47 16.09 -11.07 -19.98
N LEU A 48 17.34 -10.78 -20.36
CA LEU A 48 17.80 -10.84 -21.75
C LEU A 48 17.73 -12.26 -22.31
N VAL A 49 18.17 -13.26 -21.54
CA VAL A 49 18.10 -14.67 -21.91
C VAL A 49 16.65 -15.09 -22.11
N SER A 50 15.76 -14.75 -21.18
CA SER A 50 14.32 -15.01 -21.32
C SER A 50 13.72 -14.32 -22.54
N PHE A 51 14.06 -13.04 -22.79
CA PHE A 51 13.57 -12.30 -23.94
C PHE A 51 13.98 -12.91 -25.29
N LEU A 52 15.16 -13.53 -25.38
CA LEU A 52 15.63 -14.17 -26.62
C LEU A 52 15.12 -15.61 -26.79
N ILE A 53 14.92 -16.35 -25.69
CA ILE A 53 14.53 -17.77 -25.71
C ILE A 53 13.01 -17.95 -25.72
N LEU A 54 12.24 -17.17 -24.96
CA LEU A 54 10.78 -17.34 -24.85
C LEU A 54 10.03 -17.15 -26.20
N PRO A 55 10.38 -16.18 -27.07
CA PRO A 55 9.75 -16.07 -28.39
C PRO A 55 10.06 -17.26 -29.30
N LYS A 56 11.22 -17.91 -29.12
CA LYS A 56 11.60 -19.13 -29.86
C LYS A 56 10.86 -20.37 -29.35
N LEU A 57 10.22 -20.30 -28.19
CA LEU A 57 9.49 -21.40 -27.53
C LEU A 57 7.96 -21.25 -27.63
N GLY A 58 7.46 -20.26 -28.38
CA GLY A 58 6.02 -20.10 -28.66
C GLY A 58 5.20 -19.41 -27.56
N PHE A 59 5.84 -18.87 -26.51
CA PHE A 59 5.17 -18.13 -25.42
C PHE A 59 5.07 -16.62 -25.71
N SER A 60 4.67 -16.24 -26.92
CA SER A 60 4.28 -14.86 -27.22
C SER A 60 2.84 -14.66 -26.76
N GLY A 61 2.66 -14.13 -25.55
CA GLY A 61 1.35 -13.83 -24.98
C GLY A 61 0.57 -12.80 -25.81
N THR A 62 -0.29 -13.29 -26.70
CA THR A 62 -1.40 -12.54 -27.29
C THR A 62 -2.46 -12.35 -26.21
N GLY A 63 -2.47 -11.17 -25.60
CA GLY A 63 -3.48 -10.77 -24.60
C GLY A 63 -3.64 -9.26 -24.51
N ALA A 64 -3.40 -8.54 -25.60
CA ALA A 64 -3.72 -7.12 -25.76
C ALA A 64 -4.76 -6.97 -26.88
N GLN A 65 -5.99 -7.39 -26.62
CA GLN A 65 -7.17 -6.93 -27.35
C GLN A 65 -7.68 -5.68 -26.63
N VAL A 66 -7.08 -4.54 -26.97
CA VAL A 66 -7.60 -3.23 -26.58
C VAL A 66 -8.56 -2.81 -27.69
N SER A 67 -9.86 -2.88 -27.43
CA SER A 67 -10.89 -2.34 -28.34
C SER A 67 -10.66 -0.85 -28.55
N SER A 68 -10.22 -0.47 -29.76
CA SER A 68 -10.31 0.89 -30.25
C SER A 68 -11.69 1.10 -30.87
N SER A 69 -12.62 1.66 -30.09
CA SER A 69 -13.86 2.23 -30.58
C SER A 69 -13.53 3.49 -31.38
N GLN A 70 -13.60 3.41 -32.71
CA GLN A 70 -13.54 4.60 -33.57
C GLN A 70 -14.94 4.89 -34.11
N GLU A 71 -15.48 6.00 -33.63
CA GLU A 71 -16.68 6.69 -34.08
C GLU A 71 -16.47 7.27 -35.48
N ALA A 72 -17.42 7.04 -36.39
CA ALA A 72 -17.78 7.94 -37.50
C ALA A 72 -19.07 7.45 -38.20
N ALA A 73 -20.19 8.13 -37.94
CA ALA A 73 -21.35 8.19 -38.84
C ALA A 73 -21.12 9.29 -39.92
N PRO A 74 -22.01 9.56 -40.92
CA PRO A 74 -23.26 8.89 -41.33
C PRO A 74 -23.37 8.67 -42.87
N LEU A 75 -24.45 8.05 -43.37
CA LEU A 75 -25.32 8.54 -44.47
C LEU A 75 -26.43 7.53 -44.80
N ALA A 76 -27.61 8.04 -45.11
CA ALA A 76 -28.87 7.34 -45.40
C ALA A 76 -28.95 6.81 -46.84
N GLU A 77 -29.74 5.75 -47.06
CA GLU A 77 -30.76 5.54 -48.13
C GLU A 77 -31.30 4.09 -48.01
N THR A 78 -32.56 3.90 -47.64
CA THR A 78 -33.72 3.61 -48.51
C THR A 78 -33.76 2.16 -49.03
N GLY A 79 -34.82 1.42 -48.69
CA GLY A 79 -35.37 0.40 -49.58
C GLY A 79 -35.78 -0.96 -48.99
N THR A 80 -37.09 -1.11 -48.74
CA THR A 80 -37.94 -2.27 -49.10
C THR A 80 -37.72 -3.68 -48.47
N THR A 81 -38.68 -4.06 -47.62
CA THR A 81 -39.29 -5.42 -47.50
C THR A 81 -39.98 -5.80 -48.84
N PRO A 82 -40.25 -7.08 -49.23
CA PRO A 82 -40.80 -8.16 -48.37
C PRO A 82 -40.40 -9.64 -48.73
N SER A 83 -41.04 -10.60 -48.02
CA SER A 83 -41.34 -12.01 -48.43
C SER A 83 -40.20 -13.05 -48.34
N ALA A 84 -40.39 -14.31 -47.94
CA ALA A 84 -41.57 -15.14 -47.69
C ALA A 84 -41.23 -16.36 -46.78
N SER A 85 -42.23 -16.85 -46.05
CA SER A 85 -42.37 -18.22 -45.48
C SER A 85 -42.60 -19.25 -46.63
N PRO A 86 -42.32 -20.58 -46.53
CA PRO A 86 -42.96 -21.57 -45.61
C PRO A 86 -41.97 -22.58 -44.97
N GLU A 87 -42.20 -23.03 -43.72
CA GLU A 87 -42.94 -24.24 -43.29
C GLU A 87 -42.30 -25.59 -43.66
N SER A 88 -41.90 -26.37 -42.64
CA SER A 88 -42.13 -27.83 -42.53
C SER A 88 -41.60 -28.39 -41.20
N THR A 89 -42.56 -28.72 -40.34
CA THR A 89 -42.51 -29.70 -39.22
C THR A 89 -42.68 -31.10 -39.84
N PRO A 90 -42.02 -32.17 -39.34
CA PRO A 90 -42.61 -33.02 -38.29
C PRO A 90 -41.63 -33.59 -37.25
N GLU A 91 -42.11 -33.67 -36.00
CA GLU A 91 -41.61 -34.58 -34.95
C GLU A 91 -41.76 -36.06 -35.38
N PRO A 92 -41.15 -37.03 -34.66
CA PRO A 92 -41.87 -37.62 -33.52
C PRO A 92 -40.99 -38.10 -32.33
N THR A 93 -41.54 -37.90 -31.13
CA THR A 93 -41.83 -38.95 -30.11
C THR A 93 -40.71 -39.59 -29.28
N THR A 94 -40.76 -39.24 -27.99
CA THR A 94 -40.74 -40.09 -26.77
C THR A 94 -39.41 -40.67 -26.28
N ASP A 95 -39.05 -40.38 -25.03
CA ASP A 95 -39.44 -41.26 -23.91
C ASP A 95 -39.43 -40.48 -22.58
N ALA A 96 -40.36 -40.84 -21.70
CA ALA A 96 -40.52 -40.35 -20.32
C ALA A 96 -39.41 -40.98 -19.43
N VAL A 97 -39.21 -40.70 -18.14
CA VAL A 97 -40.11 -40.74 -16.97
C VAL A 97 -39.34 -40.15 -15.74
N PRO A 98 -39.91 -40.02 -14.52
CA PRO A 98 -39.78 -38.83 -13.68
C PRO A 98 -39.16 -39.13 -12.29
N SER A 99 -38.99 -38.10 -11.45
CA SER A 99 -39.12 -38.11 -9.97
C SER A 99 -38.29 -36.93 -9.43
N ALA A 100 -38.93 -35.87 -8.94
CA ALA A 100 -39.57 -35.75 -7.62
C ALA A 100 -38.59 -35.42 -6.49
N SER A 101 -38.79 -34.20 -5.96
CA SER A 101 -38.89 -33.91 -4.53
C SER A 101 -37.76 -33.11 -3.85
N THR A 102 -38.24 -32.09 -3.14
CA THR A 102 -37.77 -31.50 -1.88
C THR A 102 -36.86 -30.26 -2.02
N GLU A 103 -37.40 -29.03 -1.90
CA GLU A 103 -37.70 -28.22 -0.67
C GLU A 103 -36.48 -27.40 -0.16
N PRO A 104 -36.65 -26.36 0.69
CA PRO A 104 -36.07 -25.02 0.49
C PRO A 104 -34.99 -24.67 1.55
N SER A 105 -34.35 -23.51 1.38
CA SER A 105 -33.81 -22.56 2.40
C SER A 105 -33.12 -23.11 3.68
N PRO A 106 -31.96 -22.54 4.09
CA PRO A 106 -32.04 -21.26 4.79
C PRO A 106 -31.00 -20.21 4.37
N SER A 107 -31.54 -18.99 4.24
CA SER A 107 -30.98 -17.71 4.69
C SER A 107 -29.71 -17.78 5.57
N PRO A 108 -28.74 -16.89 5.31
CA PRO A 108 -28.08 -16.17 6.38
C PRO A 108 -28.56 -14.70 6.39
N GLU A 109 -29.58 -14.46 7.20
CA GLU A 109 -29.66 -13.24 7.99
C GLU A 109 -28.44 -13.20 8.91
N ALA A 110 -27.56 -12.23 8.68
CA ALA A 110 -26.82 -11.52 9.73
C ALA A 110 -26.15 -10.32 9.10
N VAL A 111 -26.96 -9.28 8.88
CA VAL A 111 -26.48 -7.91 8.86
C VAL A 111 -26.16 -7.56 10.32
N PRO A 112 -24.91 -7.26 10.72
CA PRO A 112 -24.71 -6.46 11.90
C PRO A 112 -24.85 -5.00 11.46
N GLU A 113 -26.08 -4.50 11.51
CA GLU A 113 -26.29 -3.09 11.80
C GLU A 113 -25.76 -2.84 13.22
N ALA A 114 -24.49 -2.45 13.32
CA ALA A 114 -23.97 -1.78 14.51
C ALA A 114 -24.21 -0.27 14.32
N THR A 115 -25.48 0.09 14.52
CA THR A 115 -25.95 1.44 14.81
C THR A 115 -25.17 2.02 16.00
N THR A 116 -24.70 3.26 15.85
CA THR A 116 -24.36 4.19 16.95
C THR A 116 -23.25 3.74 17.92
N ALA A 117 -21.99 3.77 17.45
CA ALA A 117 -20.89 4.03 18.36
C ALA A 117 -20.89 5.52 18.70
N ALA A 118 -21.43 5.80 19.89
CA ALA A 118 -21.36 7.03 20.65
C ALA A 118 -20.28 8.03 20.19
N GLN A 119 -20.72 9.28 20.04
CA GLN A 119 -19.89 10.49 20.04
C GLN A 119 -19.24 10.70 21.42
N ALA A 120 -18.53 9.69 21.93
CA ALA A 120 -17.57 9.90 23.00
C ALA A 120 -16.62 10.98 22.49
N GLN A 121 -16.51 12.07 23.23
CA GLN A 121 -15.45 13.04 23.02
C GLN A 121 -14.15 12.32 23.39
N VAL A 122 -13.65 11.57 22.42
CA VAL A 122 -12.45 10.78 22.54
C VAL A 122 -11.31 11.78 22.68
N VAL A 123 -10.65 11.78 23.83
CA VAL A 123 -9.42 12.53 24.03
C VAL A 123 -8.39 11.95 23.06
N LEU A 124 -8.18 12.66 21.96
CA LEU A 124 -7.31 12.22 20.90
C LEU A 124 -5.87 12.56 21.28
N ASP A 125 -5.09 11.54 21.63
CA ASP A 125 -3.67 11.71 21.91
C ASP A 125 -2.87 11.68 20.60
N ARG A 126 -2.74 12.87 19.99
CA ARG A 126 -1.94 13.08 18.76
C ARG A 126 -0.43 13.12 19.01
N THR A 127 0.01 13.02 20.27
CA THR A 127 1.45 12.98 20.60
C THR A 127 2.06 11.60 20.34
N GLN A 128 1.23 10.59 20.12
CA GLN A 128 1.67 9.25 19.80
C GLN A 128 2.31 9.20 18.40
N PRO A 129 3.48 8.54 18.25
CA PRO A 129 4.13 8.41 16.96
C PRO A 129 3.32 7.51 16.02
N VAL A 130 3.06 7.99 14.81
CA VAL A 130 2.36 7.28 13.74
C VAL A 130 3.37 6.87 12.67
N ALA A 131 3.58 5.56 12.49
CA ALA A 131 4.38 5.06 11.37
C ALA A 131 3.51 4.93 10.11
N VAL A 132 4.04 5.33 8.96
CA VAL A 132 3.34 5.26 7.66
C VAL A 132 4.17 4.44 6.67
N TYR A 133 3.61 3.32 6.23
CA TYR A 133 4.25 2.40 5.30
C TYR A 133 3.50 2.33 3.98
N ASN A 134 4.28 2.25 2.91
CA ASN A 134 3.77 1.98 1.58
C ASN A 134 3.85 0.49 1.28
N ALA A 135 2.71 -0.19 1.19
CA ALA A 135 2.61 -1.56 0.69
C ALA A 135 2.28 -1.61 -0.82
N THR A 136 2.33 -0.46 -1.51
CA THR A 136 2.20 -0.37 -2.97
C THR A 136 3.56 -0.20 -3.64
N GLY A 137 3.58 -0.32 -4.98
CA GLY A 137 4.75 0.06 -5.80
C GLY A 137 4.82 1.56 -6.14
N THR A 138 3.95 2.40 -5.58
CA THR A 138 3.85 3.81 -5.96
C THR A 138 4.88 4.65 -5.21
N ALA A 139 5.85 5.24 -5.91
CA ALA A 139 6.88 6.07 -5.28
C ALA A 139 6.29 7.29 -4.54
N GLY A 140 6.81 7.56 -3.35
CA GLY A 140 6.47 8.75 -2.54
C GLY A 140 5.10 8.73 -1.87
N LEU A 141 4.31 7.65 -2.00
CA LEU A 141 2.94 7.59 -1.47
C LEU A 141 2.90 7.73 0.06
N ALA A 142 3.73 6.96 0.79
CA ALA A 142 3.81 7.08 2.25
C ALA A 142 4.33 8.45 2.71
N GLY A 143 5.19 9.10 1.92
CA GLY A 143 5.65 10.46 2.19
C GLY A 143 4.53 11.49 2.08
N ARG A 144 3.67 11.38 1.06
CA ARG A 144 2.49 12.26 0.91
C ARG A 144 1.51 12.08 2.07
N VAL A 145 1.15 10.84 2.39
CA VAL A 145 0.23 10.55 3.49
C VAL A 145 0.82 10.95 4.83
N GLY A 146 2.11 10.67 5.05
CA GLY A 146 2.82 11.15 6.23
C GLY A 146 2.75 12.68 6.35
N GLY A 147 2.95 13.40 5.25
CA GLY A 147 2.79 14.85 5.21
C GLY A 147 1.39 15.32 5.63
N THR A 148 0.34 14.66 5.13
CA THR A 148 -1.06 14.95 5.53
C THR A 148 -1.29 14.69 7.02
N VAL A 149 -0.78 13.57 7.54
CA VAL A 149 -0.87 13.20 8.96
C VAL A 149 -0.13 14.23 9.85
N GLN A 150 1.06 14.67 9.43
CA GLN A 150 1.80 15.71 10.14
C GLN A 150 1.09 17.07 10.12
N ALA A 151 0.46 17.42 8.99
CA ALA A 151 -0.27 18.67 8.84
C ALA A 151 -1.51 18.76 9.75
N ASP A 152 -2.13 17.62 10.08
CA ASP A 152 -3.22 17.52 11.06
C ASP A 152 -2.72 17.54 12.53
N GLY A 153 -1.41 17.67 12.73
CA GLY A 153 -0.78 17.81 14.05
C GLY A 153 -0.43 16.49 14.73
N TRP A 154 -0.41 15.38 13.99
CA TRP A 154 0.06 14.10 14.53
C TRP A 154 1.58 14.03 14.56
N THR A 155 2.09 13.33 15.57
CA THR A 155 3.51 13.03 15.65
C THR A 155 3.86 11.96 14.61
N LEU A 156 4.63 12.34 13.61
CA LEU A 156 5.09 11.41 12.58
C LEU A 156 6.23 10.55 13.11
N GLY A 157 6.07 9.24 12.99
CA GLY A 157 7.11 8.25 13.27
C GLY A 157 7.84 7.84 11.99
N GLN A 158 8.04 6.53 11.83
CA GLN A 158 8.76 5.99 10.69
C GLN A 158 7.92 6.06 9.40
N VAL A 159 8.48 6.62 8.34
CA VAL A 159 7.89 6.61 7.00
C VAL A 159 8.75 5.75 6.07
N GLY A 160 8.15 4.79 5.37
CA GLY A 160 8.94 3.89 4.53
C GLY A 160 8.13 2.94 3.67
N ASN A 161 8.81 1.92 3.14
CA ASN A 161 8.17 0.83 2.42
C ASN A 161 7.79 -0.29 3.38
N TRP A 162 6.63 -0.91 3.15
CA TRP A 162 6.20 -2.09 3.89
C TRP A 162 7.08 -3.29 3.52
N VAL A 163 7.49 -4.06 4.53
CA VAL A 163 8.35 -5.25 4.40
C VAL A 163 7.70 -6.52 4.94
N GLY A 164 6.45 -6.43 5.42
CA GLY A 164 5.68 -7.56 5.94
C GLY A 164 4.89 -8.28 4.86
N ALA A 165 3.88 -9.05 5.29
CA ALA A 165 3.00 -9.79 4.38
C ALA A 165 2.28 -8.85 3.39
N PRO A 166 2.07 -9.27 2.13
CA PRO A 166 1.34 -8.47 1.14
C PRO A 166 -0.04 -8.06 1.66
N GLN A 167 -0.33 -6.77 1.62
CA GLN A 167 -1.64 -6.25 2.02
C GLN A 167 -2.58 -6.26 0.81
N GLN A 168 -3.80 -6.74 1.02
CA GLN A 168 -4.85 -6.72 -0.02
C GLN A 168 -5.52 -5.34 -0.15
N GLY A 169 -5.26 -4.44 0.80
CA GLY A 169 -5.81 -3.09 0.85
C GLY A 169 -5.10 -2.26 1.91
N SER A 170 -5.57 -1.04 2.14
CA SER A 170 -5.01 -0.19 3.20
C SER A 170 -5.54 -0.62 4.56
N THR A 171 -4.65 -0.68 5.54
CA THR A 171 -4.95 -1.16 6.89
C THR A 171 -4.22 -0.30 7.92
N ILE A 172 -4.91 0.08 8.99
CA ILE A 172 -4.32 0.74 10.15
C ILE A 172 -4.22 -0.26 11.28
N PHE A 173 -2.99 -0.52 11.72
CA PHE A 173 -2.70 -1.31 12.90
C PHE A 173 -2.56 -0.39 14.12
N TYR A 174 -3.15 -0.78 15.24
CA TYR A 174 -3.10 -0.01 16.47
C TYR A 174 -2.87 -0.92 17.69
N ALA A 175 -2.14 -0.41 18.68
CA ALA A 175 -1.63 -1.19 19.81
C ALA A 175 -2.60 -1.25 21.00
N GLY A 176 -3.76 -1.90 20.84
CA GLY A 176 -4.72 -2.11 21.91
C GLY A 176 -5.85 -1.07 21.96
N PRO A 177 -6.81 -1.19 22.89
CA PRO A 177 -8.06 -0.45 22.84
C PRO A 177 -7.92 1.06 23.07
N GLU A 178 -6.86 1.52 23.75
CA GLU A 178 -6.65 2.94 24.03
C GLU A 178 -6.34 3.76 22.76
N GLN A 179 -5.77 3.10 21.73
CA GLN A 179 -5.40 3.70 20.46
C GLN A 179 -6.51 3.58 19.41
N LEU A 180 -7.61 2.86 19.70
CA LEU A 180 -8.75 2.71 18.79
C LEU A 180 -9.31 4.08 18.38
N ALA A 181 -9.48 4.93 19.39
CA ALA A 181 -9.69 6.36 19.30
C ALA A 181 -8.87 7.06 18.19
N ASN A 182 -7.55 6.93 18.32
CA ASN A 182 -6.58 7.56 17.46
C ASN A 182 -6.59 6.95 16.05
N ALA A 183 -6.72 5.63 15.97
CA ALA A 183 -6.78 4.90 14.72
C ALA A 183 -8.03 5.26 13.91
N GLN A 184 -9.18 5.48 14.56
CA GLN A 184 -10.41 5.94 13.90
C GLN A 184 -10.28 7.36 13.35
N ALA A 185 -9.61 8.25 14.08
CA ALA A 185 -9.36 9.60 13.58
C ALA A 185 -8.41 9.59 12.37
N LEU A 186 -7.32 8.82 12.44
CA LEU A 186 -6.41 8.61 11.30
C LEU A 186 -7.11 7.93 10.12
N ALA A 187 -7.97 6.95 10.38
CA ALA A 187 -8.79 6.29 9.37
C ALA A 187 -9.64 7.29 8.58
N ARG A 188 -10.25 8.27 9.26
CA ARG A 188 -11.02 9.34 8.60
C ARG A 188 -10.13 10.33 7.86
N LEU A 189 -8.97 10.68 8.41
CA LEU A 189 -8.02 11.62 7.81
C LEU A 189 -7.42 11.06 6.52
N VAL A 190 -7.01 9.79 6.55
CA VAL A 190 -6.31 9.10 5.46
C VAL A 190 -7.31 8.39 4.54
N GLY A 191 -8.56 8.16 4.96
CA GLY A 191 -9.57 7.47 4.15
C GLY A 191 -9.40 5.95 4.11
N VAL A 192 -8.96 5.36 5.23
CA VAL A 192 -8.76 3.90 5.36
C VAL A 192 -9.84 3.33 6.27
N SER A 193 -10.59 2.34 5.79
CA SER A 193 -11.70 1.73 6.53
C SER A 193 -11.29 0.53 7.40
N THR A 194 -10.14 -0.07 7.13
CA THR A 194 -9.70 -1.30 7.80
C THR A 194 -8.85 -0.98 9.01
N LEU A 195 -9.33 -1.32 10.21
CA LEU A 195 -8.60 -1.18 11.46
C LEU A 195 -8.36 -2.55 12.07
N VAL A 196 -7.12 -2.81 12.47
CA VAL A 196 -6.73 -4.10 13.07
C VAL A 196 -5.95 -3.83 14.36
N SER A 197 -6.38 -4.42 15.47
CA SER A 197 -5.60 -4.38 16.70
C SER A 197 -4.41 -5.33 16.57
N SER A 198 -3.19 -4.82 16.67
CA SER A 198 -1.96 -5.63 16.69
C SER A 198 -0.93 -4.98 17.60
N THR A 199 -0.35 -5.79 18.48
CA THR A 199 0.72 -5.43 19.40
C THR A 199 2.09 -5.90 18.92
N ASP A 200 2.17 -6.41 17.69
CA ASP A 200 3.42 -6.92 17.10
C ASP A 200 4.38 -5.78 16.72
N PHE A 201 3.84 -4.55 16.62
CA PHE A 201 4.59 -3.36 16.28
C PHE A 201 5.04 -2.61 17.54
N GLN A 202 6.30 -2.15 17.52
CA GLN A 202 6.87 -1.30 18.59
C GLN A 202 6.32 0.14 18.59
N VAL A 203 5.45 0.46 17.62
CA VAL A 203 4.86 1.79 17.43
C VAL A 203 3.36 1.68 17.71
N PRO A 204 2.76 2.61 18.46
CA PRO A 204 1.36 2.53 18.87
C PRO A 204 0.38 2.57 17.70
N LEU A 205 0.73 3.26 16.61
CA LEU A 205 -0.08 3.39 15.40
C LEU A 205 0.77 3.16 14.16
N VAL A 206 0.31 2.27 13.29
CA VAL A 206 0.97 1.92 12.03
C VAL A 206 -0.04 1.94 10.90
N VAL A 207 0.13 2.85 9.96
CA VAL A 207 -0.68 2.96 8.75
C VAL A 207 0.03 2.23 7.62
N VAL A 208 -0.60 1.22 7.04
CA VAL A 208 -0.06 0.49 5.88
C VAL A 208 -0.96 0.75 4.68
N LEU A 209 -0.40 1.38 3.65
CA LEU A 209 -1.13 1.83 2.47
C LEU A 209 -1.02 0.76 1.40
N GLY A 210 -2.12 0.07 1.15
CA GLY A 210 -2.19 -1.06 0.22
C GLY A 210 -2.62 -0.65 -1.20
N PRO A 211 -2.66 -1.62 -2.13
CA PRO A 211 -3.08 -1.39 -3.51
C PRO A 211 -4.48 -0.77 -3.55
N GLY A 212 -4.69 0.16 -4.49
CA GLY A 212 -5.94 0.91 -4.65
C GLY A 212 -5.99 2.27 -3.91
N TYR A 213 -5.05 2.54 -2.99
CA TYR A 213 -4.93 3.84 -2.33
C TYR A 213 -4.36 4.90 -3.30
N ARG A 214 -4.93 6.11 -3.31
CA ARG A 214 -4.59 7.19 -4.25
C ARG A 214 -4.32 8.51 -3.54
#